data_AF-A0A821P3N8-F1
#
_entry.id   AF-A0A821P3N8-F1
#
_cell.length_a   1.000
_cell.length_b   1.000
_cell.length_c   1.000
_cell.angle_alpha   90.00
_cell.angle_beta   90.00
_cell.angle_gamma   90.00
#
_symmetry.space_group_name_H-M   'P 1'
#
loop_
_entity.id
_entity.type
_entity.pdbx_description
1 polymer ?
#
loop_
_entity_poly.entity_id
_entity_poly.type
_entity_poly.pdbx_seq_one_letter_code
_entity_poly.pdbx_strand_id
1 'polypeptide(L)'
;MVSRRRILSRSRDDLSQALAQEEEEDVWYQKDKLYKEHIQEVLDKWTQIDDEIWAKVIVFEKNRRVAKAYARAPVLTINGSDDGFDGMR
;
A
#
# COMPACT_ATOMS: atom_id res chain seq x y z
N MET A 1 -23.60 -17.29 -27.98
CA MET A 1 -23.50 -18.08 -26.72
C MET A 1 -22.09 -17.89 -26.18
N VAL A 2 -21.92 -17.18 -25.06
CA VAL A 2 -20.58 -16.94 -24.48
C VAL A 2 -20.18 -18.18 -23.70
N SER A 3 -19.08 -18.84 -24.10
CA SER A 3 -18.58 -20.05 -23.42
C SER A 3 -18.05 -19.69 -22.03
N ARG A 4 -18.42 -20.44 -20.99
CA ARG A 4 -17.90 -20.28 -19.62
C ARG A 4 -16.37 -20.22 -19.57
N ARG A 5 -15.69 -20.97 -20.46
CA ARG A 5 -14.23 -20.97 -20.56
C ARG A 5 -13.67 -19.61 -21.00
N ARG A 6 -14.39 -18.88 -21.85
CA ARG A 6 -14.00 -17.55 -22.34
C ARG A 6 -14.23 -16.46 -21.29
N ILE A 7 -15.25 -16.62 -20.43
CA ILE A 7 -15.50 -15.71 -19.29
C ILE A 7 -14.40 -15.88 -18.25
N LEU A 8 -14.09 -17.12 -17.87
CA LEU A 8 -13.05 -17.42 -16.87
C LEU A 8 -11.64 -17.00 -17.32
N SER A 9 -11.31 -17.16 -18.61
CA SER A 9 -10.04 -16.68 -19.16
C SER A 9 -9.93 -15.16 -19.05
N ARG A 10 -10.97 -14.44 -19.48
CA ARG A 10 -10.97 -12.97 -19.48
C ARG A 10 -10.86 -12.40 -18.07
N SER A 11 -11.59 -12.95 -17.10
CA SER A 11 -11.46 -12.51 -15.69
C SER A 11 -10.08 -12.76 -15.10
N ARG A 12 -9.38 -13.83 -15.52
CA ARG A 12 -8.01 -14.10 -15.10
C ARG A 12 -7.02 -13.12 -15.74
N ASP A 13 -7.22 -12.80 -17.02
CA ASP A 13 -6.38 -11.84 -17.74
C ASP A 13 -6.55 -10.43 -17.13
N ASP A 14 -7.79 -10.00 -16.87
CA ASP A 14 -8.11 -8.73 -16.21
C ASP A 14 -7.48 -8.65 -14.81
N LEU A 15 -7.54 -9.74 -14.03
CA LEU A 15 -6.90 -9.81 -12.70
C LEU A 15 -5.37 -9.72 -12.80
N SER A 16 -4.76 -10.39 -13.77
CA SER A 16 -3.31 -10.35 -13.96
C SER A 16 -2.83 -8.95 -14.36
N GLN A 17 -3.62 -8.23 -15.14
CA GLN A 17 -3.32 -6.87 -15.54
C GLN A 17 -3.46 -5.89 -14.37
N ALA A 18 -4.47 -6.07 -13.51
CA ALA A 18 -4.63 -5.27 -12.29
C ALA A 18 -3.43 -5.42 -11.33
N LEU A 19 -2.98 -6.66 -11.11
CA LEU A 19 -1.82 -6.92 -10.24
C LEU A 19 -0.53 -6.30 -10.80
N ALA A 20 -0.31 -6.37 -12.11
CA ALA A 20 0.84 -5.74 -12.75
C ALA A 20 0.82 -4.20 -12.62
N GLN A 21 -0.38 -3.62 -12.65
CA GLN A 21 -0.57 -2.18 -12.52
C GLN A 21 -0.35 -1.71 -11.07
N GLU A 22 -0.84 -2.45 -10.08
CA GLU A 22 -0.53 -2.22 -8.65
C GLU A 22 0.98 -2.34 -8.38
N GLU A 23 1.64 -3.34 -8.97
CA GLU A 23 3.10 -3.50 -8.85
C GLU A 23 3.88 -2.31 -9.42
N GLU A 24 3.34 -1.60 -10.41
CA GLU A 24 3.95 -0.40 -10.99
C GLU A 24 3.65 0.85 -10.14
N GLU A 25 2.44 0.97 -9.58
CA GLU A 25 2.05 2.07 -8.68
C GLU A 25 2.80 2.07 -7.35
N ASP A 26 3.30 0.92 -6.90
CA ASP A 26 4.12 0.76 -5.70
C ASP A 26 5.61 1.04 -5.91
N VAL A 27 6.02 1.56 -7.07
CA VAL A 27 7.43 1.79 -7.40
C VAL A 27 7.70 3.25 -7.77
N TRP A 28 8.75 3.81 -7.17
CA TRP A 28 9.20 5.17 -7.47
C TRP A 28 10.63 5.18 -8.02
N TYR A 29 10.92 6.12 -8.92
CA TYR A 29 12.28 6.32 -9.46
C TYR A 29 12.87 7.69 -9.08
N GLN A 30 12.05 8.55 -8.46
CA GLN A 30 12.43 9.89 -8.02
C GLN A 30 11.90 10.13 -6.61
N LYS A 31 12.81 10.46 -5.68
CA LYS A 31 12.47 10.69 -4.26
C LYS A 31 11.44 11.80 -4.06
N ASP A 32 11.50 12.87 -4.85
CA ASP A 32 10.60 14.01 -4.71
C ASP A 32 9.16 13.64 -5.07
N LYS A 33 8.99 12.78 -6.09
CA LYS A 33 7.69 12.21 -6.45
C LYS A 33 7.16 11.31 -5.32
N LEU A 34 8.01 10.43 -4.77
CA LEU A 34 7.66 9.57 -3.64
C LEU A 34 7.18 10.39 -2.44
N TYR A 35 7.93 11.42 -2.04
CA TYR A 35 7.58 12.27 -0.90
C TYR A 35 6.26 13.00 -1.13
N LYS A 36 6.11 13.64 -2.31
CA LYS A 36 4.91 14.39 -2.65
C LYS A 36 3.66 13.51 -2.66
N GLU A 37 3.73 12.32 -3.25
CA GLU A 37 2.58 11.42 -3.37
C GLU A 37 2.14 10.85 -2.01
N HIS A 38 3.07 10.48 -1.13
CA HIS A 38 2.67 9.98 0.20
C HIS A 38 2.09 11.07 1.10
N ILE A 39 2.56 12.32 0.97
CA ILE A 39 1.94 13.48 1.64
C ILE A 39 0.54 13.73 1.06
N GLN A 40 0.40 13.74 -0.27
CA GLN A 40 -0.88 13.94 -0.93
C GLN A 40 -1.88 12.86 -0.53
N GLU A 41 -1.47 11.59 -0.43
CA GLU A 41 -2.33 10.50 0.00
C GLU A 41 -2.90 10.70 1.41
N VAL A 42 -2.13 11.32 2.32
CA VAL A 42 -2.59 11.67 3.67
C VAL A 42 -3.59 12.84 3.60
N LEU A 43 -3.29 13.87 2.80
CA LEU A 43 -4.16 15.03 2.64
C LEU A 43 -5.50 14.67 1.99
N ASP A 44 -5.50 13.82 0.97
CA ASP A 44 -6.71 13.37 0.28
C ASP A 44 -7.66 12.59 1.20
N LYS A 45 -7.10 11.93 2.23
CA LYS A 45 -7.82 11.13 3.22
C LYS A 45 -7.96 11.83 4.57
N TRP A 46 -7.59 13.11 4.68
CA TRP A 46 -7.42 13.80 5.96
C TRP A 46 -8.60 13.65 6.91
N THR A 47 -9.83 13.83 6.40
CA THR A 47 -11.07 13.75 7.20
C THR A 47 -11.54 12.33 7.49
N GLN A 48 -10.91 11.32 6.86
CA GLN A 48 -11.19 9.90 7.06
C GLN A 48 -10.15 9.22 7.96
N ILE A 49 -9.03 9.88 8.22
CA ILE A 49 -8.01 9.41 9.16
C ILE A 49 -8.54 9.66 10.58
N ASP A 50 -8.56 8.59 11.36
CA ASP A 50 -8.89 8.60 12.78
C ASP A 50 -7.96 9.56 13.53
N ASP A 51 -8.52 10.39 14.41
CA ASP A 51 -7.82 11.46 15.11
C ASP A 51 -6.80 10.94 16.14
N GLU A 52 -6.90 9.68 16.55
CA GLU A 52 -5.90 9.01 17.39
C GLU A 52 -4.64 8.59 16.60
N ILE A 53 -4.68 8.61 15.26
CA ILE A 53 -3.52 8.26 14.44
C ILE A 53 -2.56 9.45 14.37
N TRP A 54 -1.35 9.29 14.93
CA TRP A 54 -0.32 10.32 14.92
C TRP A 54 0.73 10.14 13.83
N ALA A 55 0.83 8.94 13.24
CA ALA A 55 1.76 8.68 12.13
C ALA A 55 1.26 7.62 11.14
N LYS A 56 1.70 7.77 9.90
CA LYS A 56 1.61 6.76 8.85
C LYS A 56 3.01 6.29 8.51
N VAL A 57 3.29 5.01 8.76
CA VAL A 57 4.57 4.38 8.44
C VAL A 57 4.44 3.65 7.11
N ILE A 58 5.40 3.87 6.22
CA ILE A 58 5.46 3.21 4.90
C ILE A 58 6.80 2.49 4.81
N VAL A 59 6.76 1.18 4.62
CA VAL A 59 7.96 0.34 4.52
C VAL A 59 8.33 0.17 3.06
N PHE A 60 9.61 0.34 2.75
CA PHE A 60 10.16 0.20 1.41
C PHE A 60 11.27 -0.85 1.40
N GLU A 61 11.29 -1.64 0.33
CA GLU A 61 12.46 -2.40 -0.09
C GLU A 61 12.99 -1.79 -1.38
N LYS A 62 14.18 -1.19 -1.30
CA LYS A 62 14.75 -0.34 -2.36
C LYS A 62 13.78 0.77 -2.74
N ASN A 63 13.17 0.68 -3.91
CA ASN A 63 12.28 1.70 -4.46
C ASN A 63 10.83 1.22 -4.59
N ARG A 64 10.52 0.06 -4.01
CA ARG A 64 9.19 -0.53 -3.95
C ARG A 64 8.61 -0.40 -2.54
N ARG A 65 7.38 0.08 -2.42
CA ARG A 65 6.61 0.02 -1.18
C ARG A 65 6.15 -1.41 -0.93
N VAL A 66 6.32 -1.91 0.29
CA VAL A 66 5.95 -3.29 0.67
C VAL A 66 4.89 -3.34 1.76
N ALA A 67 4.72 -2.27 2.54
CA ALA A 67 3.68 -2.19 3.57
C ALA A 67 3.31 -0.74 3.94
N LYS A 68 2.14 -0.58 4.56
CA LYS A 68 1.69 0.63 5.25
C LYS A 68 1.12 0.27 6.61
N ALA A 69 1.38 1.10 7.62
CA ALA A 69 0.80 0.99 8.94
C ALA A 69 0.40 2.37 9.46
N TYR A 70 -0.65 2.42 10.28
CA TYR A 70 -1.06 3.63 10.99
C TYR A 70 -0.80 3.45 12.49
N ALA A 71 0.01 4.33 13.06
CA ALA A 71 0.36 4.30 14.47
C ALA A 71 -0.67 5.09 15.28
N ARG A 72 -1.34 4.39 16.19
CA ARG A 72 -2.18 4.99 17.24
C ARG A 72 -1.48 5.00 18.59
N ALA A 73 -0.81 3.89 18.91
CA ALA A 73 -0.06 3.76 20.14
C ALA A 73 1.08 4.79 20.22
N PRO A 74 1.31 5.43 21.38
CA PRO A 74 2.37 6.44 21.53
C PRO A 74 3.78 5.93 21.23
N VAL A 75 3.98 4.61 21.35
CA VAL A 75 5.24 3.93 21.06
C VAL A 75 4.99 2.88 19.99
N LEU A 76 5.76 2.94 18.91
CA LEU A 76 5.78 1.96 17.84
C LEU A 76 7.17 1.30 17.77
N THR A 77 7.21 -0.03 17.77
CA THR A 77 8.46 -0.79 17.71
C THR A 77 8.71 -1.29 16.28
N ILE A 78 9.83 -0.93 15.67
CA ILE A 78 10.20 -1.46 14.34
C ILE A 78 11.34 -2.46 14.51
N ASN A 79 11.13 -3.71 14.11
CA ASN A 79 12.14 -4.77 14.18
C ASN A 79 12.08 -5.71 12.96
N GLY A 80 12.94 -6.74 12.94
CA GLY A 80 13.03 -7.72 11.85
C GLY A 80 12.20 -8.99 12.08
N SER A 81 11.07 -8.88 12.79
CA SER A 81 10.16 -10.01 13.00
C SER A 81 9.26 -10.24 11.78
N ASP A 82 8.86 -11.49 11.56
CA ASP A 82 7.97 -11.89 10.47
C ASP A 82 6.47 -11.77 10.81
N ASP A 83 6.13 -11.29 12.01
CA ASP A 83 4.74 -11.23 12.51
C ASP A 83 3.88 -10.13 11.85
N GLY A 84 4.49 -9.23 11.07
CA GLY A 84 3.80 -8.09 10.48
C GLY A 84 3.39 -7.03 11.52
N PHE A 85 2.37 -6.22 11.18
CA PHE A 85 1.90 -5.13 12.04
C PHE A 85 0.82 -5.59 13.02
N ASP A 86 1.07 -5.46 14.32
CA ASP A 86 0.13 -5.85 15.39
C ASP A 86 -0.53 -4.67 16.12
N GLY A 87 -0.24 -3.43 15.68
CA GLY A 87 -0.74 -2.19 16.28
C GLY A 87 0.27 -1.48 17.19
N MET A 88 1.26 -2.21 17.71
CA MET A 88 2.33 -1.69 18.58
C MET A 88 3.72 -1.97 18.00
N ARG A 89 3.83 -2.97 17.12
CA ARG A 89 5.03 -3.41 16.43
C ARG A 89 4.71 -3.63 14.95
#